data_AF-A0A963KRJ5-F1
#
_entry.id   AF-A0A963KRJ5-F1
#
_cell.length_a   1.000
_cell.length_b   1.000
_cell.length_c   1.000
_cell.angle_alpha   90.00
_cell.angle_beta   90.00
_cell.angle_gamma   90.00
#
_symmetry.space_group_name_H-M   'P 1'
#
loop_
_entity.id
_entity.type
_entity.pdbx_description
1 polymer ?
#
loop_
_entity_poly.entity_id
_entity_poly.type
_entity_poly.pdbx_seq_one_letter_code
_entity_poly.pdbx_strand_id
1 'polypeptide(L)'
;VDWEYSGMNDPLWDVGDLSVEAGMDTVQEGEMIRAYFGREPTAAEFGRMVIYKAMCDLLWTLWGLIQHADGNPAEDFWAYATGRFERCKTLMTDPQFERHLAAVRAG
;
A
#
# COMPACT_ATOMS: atom_id res chain seq x y z
N VAL A 1 -2.81 -18.29 4.40
CA VAL A 1 -4.23 -18.69 4.44
C VAL A 1 -5.02 -17.62 3.70
N ASP A 2 -6.28 -17.85 3.37
CA ASP A 2 -7.15 -16.90 2.64
C ASP A 2 -6.62 -16.51 1.25
N TRP A 3 -6.82 -17.42 0.28
CA TRP A 3 -6.30 -17.32 -1.09
C TRP A 3 -7.32 -16.78 -2.10
N GLU A 4 -8.48 -16.30 -1.67
CA GLU A 4 -9.58 -15.84 -2.52
C GLU A 4 -9.22 -14.67 -3.45
N TYR A 5 -8.23 -13.85 -3.08
CA TYR A 5 -7.72 -12.72 -3.89
C TYR A 5 -6.39 -13.03 -4.59
N SER A 6 -5.94 -14.29 -4.59
CA SER A 6 -4.65 -14.65 -5.18
C SER A 6 -4.66 -14.52 -6.70
N GLY A 7 -3.52 -14.13 -7.26
CA GLY A 7 -3.32 -14.07 -8.70
C GLY A 7 -1.87 -13.77 -9.08
N MET A 8 -1.57 -13.85 -10.37
CA MET A 8 -0.28 -13.37 -10.90
C MET A 8 -0.24 -11.84 -10.76
N ASN A 9 0.70 -11.33 -9.98
CA ASN A 9 0.85 -9.90 -9.73
C ASN A 9 2.33 -9.50 -9.68
N ASP A 10 2.58 -8.19 -9.61
CA ASP A 10 3.88 -7.68 -9.20
C ASP A 10 4.17 -8.12 -7.76
N PRO A 11 5.29 -8.80 -7.47
CA PRO A 11 5.62 -9.29 -6.12
C PRO A 11 5.70 -8.20 -5.05
N LEU A 12 6.00 -6.95 -5.43
CA LEU A 12 6.06 -5.84 -4.48
C LEU A 12 4.69 -5.28 -4.11
N TRP A 13 3.62 -5.73 -4.78
CA TRP A 13 2.26 -5.51 -4.30
C TRP A 13 2.10 -6.09 -2.90
N ASP A 14 2.41 -7.39 -2.71
CA ASP A 14 2.25 -8.08 -1.42
C ASP A 14 3.07 -7.41 -0.31
N VAL A 15 4.28 -6.94 -0.63
CA VAL A 15 5.15 -6.24 0.33
C VAL A 15 4.57 -4.87 0.70
N GLY A 16 4.04 -4.12 -0.27
CA GLY A 16 3.39 -2.84 -0.02
C GLY A 16 2.08 -2.98 0.76
N ASP A 17 1.26 -3.96 0.40
CA ASP A 17 -0.01 -4.27 1.07
C ASP A 17 0.22 -4.63 2.54
N LEU A 18 1.13 -5.58 2.81
CA LEU A 18 1.51 -5.97 4.17
C LEU A 18 2.01 -4.77 5.00
N SER A 19 2.81 -3.88 4.41
CA SER A 19 3.30 -2.68 5.09
C SER A 19 2.16 -1.77 5.57
N VAL A 20 1.13 -1.56 4.72
CA VAL A 20 -0.02 -0.72 5.07
C VAL A 20 -0.90 -1.38 6.12
N GLU A 21 -1.21 -2.67 5.96
CA GLU A 21 -2.13 -3.37 6.86
C GLU A 21 -1.51 -3.58 8.25
N ALA A 22 -0.21 -3.81 8.33
CA ALA A 22 0.50 -3.93 9.60
C ALA A 22 0.85 -2.57 10.24
N GLY A 23 0.56 -1.44 9.57
CA GLY A 23 0.88 -0.10 10.07
C GLY A 23 2.37 0.12 10.28
N MET A 24 3.20 -0.41 9.37
CA MET A 24 4.66 -0.36 9.52
C MET A 24 5.22 1.05 9.43
N ASP A 25 6.28 1.31 10.19
CA ASP A 25 7.14 2.47 10.00
C ASP A 25 8.26 2.23 8.98
N THR A 26 9.00 3.28 8.63
CA THR A 26 10.08 3.21 7.64
C THR A 26 11.23 2.29 8.04
N VAL A 27 11.47 2.08 9.35
CA VAL A 27 12.52 1.17 9.83
C VAL A 27 12.08 -0.27 9.59
N GLN A 28 10.84 -0.61 9.97
CA GLN A 28 10.25 -1.92 9.75
C GLN A 28 10.12 -2.26 8.27
N GLU A 29 9.72 -1.30 7.44
CA GLU A 29 9.70 -1.43 5.99
C GLU A 29 11.07 -1.78 5.42
N GLY A 30 12.12 -1.08 5.87
CA GLY A 30 13.49 -1.34 5.48
C GLY A 30 13.96 -2.74 5.89
N GLU A 31 13.60 -3.20 7.08
CA GLU A 31 13.91 -4.57 7.53
C GLU A 31 13.17 -5.62 6.70
N MET A 32 11.87 -5.43 6.48
CA MET A 32 11.03 -6.35 5.72
C MET A 32 11.53 -6.51 4.28
N ILE A 33 11.76 -5.40 3.57
CA ILE A 33 12.16 -5.46 2.17
C ILE A 33 13.58 -6.02 2.00
N ARG A 34 14.50 -5.75 2.95
CA ARG A 34 15.83 -6.38 2.96
C ARG A 34 15.74 -7.88 3.17
N ALA A 35 14.90 -8.32 4.12
CA ALA A 35 14.67 -9.74 4.36
C ALA A 35 14.05 -10.41 3.13
N TYR A 36 13.11 -9.74 2.45
CA TYR A 36 12.47 -10.24 1.23
C TYR A 36 13.47 -10.47 0.09
N PHE A 37 14.37 -9.52 -0.17
CA PHE A 37 15.36 -9.64 -1.24
C PHE A 37 16.62 -10.42 -0.85
N GLY A 38 16.90 -10.59 0.45
CA GLY A 38 18.19 -11.09 0.94
C GLY A 38 19.37 -10.14 0.66
N ARG A 39 19.09 -8.88 0.32
CA ARG A 39 20.06 -7.81 0.04
C ARG A 39 19.41 -6.44 0.26
N GLU A 40 20.20 -5.39 0.19
CA GLU A 40 19.66 -4.03 0.12
C GLU A 40 18.78 -3.87 -1.15
N PRO A 41 17.57 -3.33 -1.03
CA PRO A 41 16.72 -3.03 -2.17
C PRO A 41 17.34 -1.90 -3.01
N THR A 42 17.06 -1.89 -4.31
CA THR A 42 17.32 -0.69 -5.12
C THR A 42 16.31 0.41 -4.76
N ALA A 43 16.63 1.65 -5.11
CA ALA A 43 15.71 2.77 -4.92
C ALA A 43 14.37 2.56 -5.66
N ALA A 44 14.41 1.90 -6.81
CA ALA A 44 13.23 1.54 -7.59
C ALA A 44 12.38 0.46 -6.93
N GLU A 45 13.00 -0.57 -6.36
CA GLU A 45 12.28 -1.62 -5.62
C GLU A 45 11.59 -1.03 -4.39
N PHE A 46 12.31 -0.22 -3.61
CA PHE A 46 11.71 0.47 -2.47
C PHE A 46 10.60 1.43 -2.92
N GLY A 47 10.83 2.18 -4.00
CA GLY A 47 9.83 3.08 -4.57
C GLY A 47 8.57 2.36 -5.04
N ARG A 48 8.69 1.18 -5.66
CA ARG A 48 7.54 0.36 -6.09
C ARG A 48 6.71 -0.10 -4.89
N MET A 49 7.36 -0.57 -3.82
CA MET A 49 6.66 -0.90 -2.57
C MET A 49 5.86 0.31 -2.06
N VAL A 50 6.48 1.49 -1.96
CA VAL A 50 5.82 2.73 -1.50
C VAL A 50 4.64 3.14 -2.39
N ILE A 51 4.77 3.00 -3.71
CA ILE A 51 3.66 3.27 -4.63
C ILE A 51 2.51 2.28 -4.39
N TYR A 52 2.80 0.99 -4.22
CA TYR A 52 1.76 -0.01 -3.96
C TYR A 52 1.10 0.17 -2.60
N LYS A 53 1.77 0.73 -1.59
CA LYS A 53 1.12 1.16 -0.35
C LYS A 53 -0.02 2.16 -0.64
N ALA A 54 0.28 3.21 -1.42
CA ALA A 54 -0.73 4.20 -1.80
C ALA A 54 -1.86 3.59 -2.64
N MET A 55 -1.53 2.72 -3.59
CA MET A 55 -2.53 2.07 -4.44
C MET A 55 -3.41 1.07 -3.66
N CYS A 56 -2.85 0.37 -2.66
CA CYS A 56 -3.61 -0.50 -1.76
C CYS A 56 -4.60 0.32 -0.91
N ASP A 57 -4.16 1.43 -0.31
CA ASP A 57 -5.08 2.34 0.40
C ASP A 57 -6.18 2.88 -0.51
N LEU A 58 -5.85 3.27 -1.73
CA LEU A 58 -6.84 3.75 -2.69
C LEU A 58 -7.84 2.65 -3.11
N LEU A 59 -7.37 1.44 -3.41
CA LEU A 59 -8.21 0.31 -3.80
C LEU A 59 -9.28 0.03 -2.75
N TRP A 60 -8.86 -0.11 -1.49
CA TRP A 60 -9.77 -0.41 -0.39
C TRP A 60 -10.61 0.79 0.03
N THR A 61 -10.12 2.03 -0.15
CA THR A 61 -10.96 3.23 -0.04
C THR A 61 -12.16 3.14 -0.98
N LEU A 62 -11.91 2.86 -2.26
CA LEU A 62 -12.97 2.77 -3.27
C LEU A 62 -13.92 1.61 -2.98
N TRP A 63 -13.38 0.45 -2.57
CA TRP A 63 -14.20 -0.68 -2.13
C TRP A 63 -15.10 -0.31 -0.94
N GLY A 64 -14.55 0.34 0.10
CA GLY A 64 -15.30 0.76 1.27
C GLY A 64 -16.43 1.75 0.94
N LEU A 65 -16.19 2.67 0.00
CA LEU A 65 -17.24 3.59 -0.48
C LEU A 65 -18.38 2.85 -1.19
N ILE A 66 -18.09 1.79 -1.94
CA ILE A 66 -19.12 0.93 -2.55
C ILE A 66 -19.94 0.23 -1.46
N GLN A 67 -19.27 -0.37 -0.46
CA GLN A 67 -19.96 -1.03 0.67
C GLN A 67 -20.86 -0.07 1.46
N HIS A 68 -20.38 1.17 1.68
CA HIS A 68 -21.16 2.21 2.34
C HIS A 68 -22.41 2.59 1.52
N ALA A 69 -22.25 2.78 0.21
CA ALA A 69 -23.35 3.12 -0.70
C ALA A 69 -24.40 2.00 -0.79
N ASP A 70 -23.97 0.74 -0.73
CA ASP A 70 -24.85 -0.43 -0.72
C ASP A 70 -25.53 -0.69 0.64
N GLY A 71 -25.21 0.12 1.66
CA GLY A 71 -25.80 -0.01 3.00
C GLY A 71 -25.38 -1.29 3.72
N ASN A 72 -24.18 -1.83 3.44
CA ASN A 72 -23.68 -3.03 4.08
C ASN A 72 -23.48 -2.79 5.60
N PRO A 73 -24.15 -3.56 6.49
CA PRO A 73 -24.11 -3.33 7.93
C PRO A 73 -22.94 -4.04 8.64
N ALA A 74 -22.07 -4.73 7.91
CA ALA A 74 -20.98 -5.52 8.51
C ALA A 74 -19.98 -4.67 9.30
N GLU A 75 -19.78 -3.40 8.93
CA GLU A 75 -18.84 -2.47 9.53
C GLU A 75 -19.26 -1.01 9.29
N ASP A 76 -18.64 -0.05 9.99
CA ASP A 76 -18.69 1.36 9.62
C ASP A 76 -17.78 1.63 8.40
N PHE A 77 -18.33 1.38 7.20
CA PHE A 77 -17.62 1.58 5.95
C PHE A 77 -17.27 3.04 5.63
N TRP A 78 -17.97 4.01 6.23
CA TRP A 78 -17.61 5.42 6.07
C TRP A 78 -16.30 5.73 6.81
N ALA A 79 -16.20 5.31 8.07
CA ALA A 79 -14.96 5.45 8.85
C ALA A 79 -13.81 4.67 8.21
N TYR A 80 -14.06 3.43 7.75
CA TYR A 80 -13.08 2.60 7.05
C TYR A 80 -12.51 3.30 5.81
N ALA A 81 -13.39 3.76 4.90
CA ALA A 81 -12.97 4.35 3.64
C ALA A 81 -12.24 5.68 3.84
N THR A 82 -12.78 6.56 4.70
CA THR A 82 -12.16 7.88 4.95
C THR A 82 -10.81 7.76 5.65
N GLY A 83 -10.65 6.80 6.58
CA GLY A 83 -9.37 6.53 7.23
C GLY A 83 -8.28 6.10 6.25
N ARG A 84 -8.57 5.14 5.38
CA ARG A 84 -7.63 4.70 4.32
C ARG A 84 -7.34 5.82 3.32
N PHE A 85 -8.34 6.61 2.95
CA PHE A 85 -8.15 7.72 2.03
C PHE A 85 -7.20 8.79 2.59
N GLU A 86 -7.37 9.20 3.85
CA GLU A 86 -6.50 10.21 4.45
C GLU A 86 -5.05 9.71 4.61
N ARG A 87 -4.85 8.41 4.87
CA ARG A 87 -3.51 7.80 4.87
C ARG A 87 -2.89 7.78 3.47
N CYS A 88 -3.65 7.35 2.45
CA CYS A 88 -3.22 7.41 1.05
C CYS A 88 -2.81 8.83 0.65
N LYS A 89 -3.68 9.81 0.93
CA LYS A 89 -3.47 11.21 0.61
C LYS A 89 -2.23 11.75 1.30
N THR A 90 -2.07 11.47 2.60
CA THR A 90 -0.88 11.86 3.37
C THR A 90 0.39 11.35 2.69
N LEU A 91 0.44 10.05 2.37
CA LEU A 91 1.58 9.44 1.69
C LEU A 91 1.85 10.08 0.32
N MET A 92 0.81 10.28 -0.50
CA MET A 92 0.96 10.85 -1.84
C MET A 92 1.36 12.34 -1.84
N THR A 93 1.01 13.08 -0.78
CA THR A 93 1.39 14.49 -0.63
C THR A 93 2.75 14.70 0.04
N ASP A 94 3.38 13.64 0.54
CA ASP A 94 4.73 13.72 1.08
C ASP A 94 5.72 14.07 -0.05
N PRO A 95 6.60 15.09 0.12
CA PRO A 95 7.60 15.43 -0.88
C PRO A 95 8.54 14.27 -1.28
N GLN A 96 8.70 13.25 -0.43
CA GLN A 96 9.46 12.04 -0.74
C GLN A 96 8.75 11.14 -1.75
N PHE A 97 7.42 11.20 -1.88
CA PHE A 97 6.66 10.39 -2.81
C PHE A 97 7.07 10.63 -4.27
N GLU A 98 7.33 11.88 -4.64
CA GLU A 98 7.86 12.23 -5.97
C GLU A 98 9.24 11.60 -6.24
N ARG A 99 10.07 11.43 -5.20
CA ARG A 99 11.37 10.76 -5.35
C ARG A 99 11.19 9.26 -5.59
N HIS A 100 10.23 8.62 -4.94
CA HIS A 100 9.88 7.23 -5.19
C HIS A 100 9.36 7.04 -6.61
N LEU A 101 8.45 7.91 -7.07
CA LEU A 101 7.97 7.92 -8.46
C LEU A 101 9.11 8.08 -9.46
N ALA A 102 10.02 9.03 -9.22
CA ALA A 102 11.18 9.25 -10.09
C ALA A 102 12.12 8.03 -10.11
N ALA A 103 12.36 7.39 -8.96
CA ALA A 103 13.20 6.20 -8.87
C ALA A 103 12.62 5.03 -9.68
N VAL A 104 11.31 4.79 -9.58
CA VAL A 104 10.62 3.74 -10.36
C VAL A 104 10.60 4.03 -11.86
N ARG A 105 10.53 5.31 -12.26
CA ARG A 105 10.65 5.68 -13.68
C ARG A 105 12.06 5.48 -14.23
N ALA A 106 13.08 5.50 -13.36
CA ALA A 106 14.48 5.43 -13.77
C ALA A 106 15.01 4.00 -13.95
N GLY A 107 14.36 2.98 -13.36
CA GLY A 107 14.76 1.58 -13.43
C GLY A 107 14.29 0.83 -12.21
#